data_AF-A0A450TJK6-F1
#
_entry.id   AF-A0A450TJK6-F1
#
_cell.length_a   1.000
_cell.length_b   1.000
_cell.length_c   1.000
_cell.angle_alpha   90.00
_cell.angle_beta   90.00
_cell.angle_gamma   90.00
#
_symmetry.space_group_name_H-M   'P 1'
#
loop_
_entity.id
_entity.type
_entity.pdbx_description
1 polymer ?
#
loop_
_entity_poly.entity_id
_entity_poly.type
_entity_poly.pdbx_seq_one_letter_code
_entity_poly.pdbx_strand_id
1 'polypeptide(L)'
;MVSEMHYHHLSDLKKLGFRPAEIFRFLKEHGLDIRDSSEELEPVEEPMTESTFPEWKQVLSLEPYLYDYEAASAFADIDPHRDYGIPDSYDGPCEADVVIGKIEPWLFVIRRAIEGKDLKAEKHEMLIGMNVVEVADEDFCPKWKIRHADLAAWCAGKGHPYPLPPLPNEASPLTTDAGLRETLASREEELEQSKSKAGKLQAEIARLHGELNSKNGEIEKLNADAPPSERSERTYLNIIGGLVALMLGKSGVGKKPSVFRTQEVIIEKLLDDYESIKGISQSNLEKIMAQANDTLKDSLSKGQNTGNDDERVRPEKL
;
A
#
# COMPACT_ATOMS: atom_id res chain seq x y z
N MET A 1 -49.58 -21.87 10.77
CA MET A 1 -49.59 -20.39 10.79
C MET A 1 -49.10 -19.92 12.15
N VAL A 2 -47.78 -19.91 12.36
CA VAL A 2 -47.03 -19.15 13.39
C VAL A 2 -45.62 -19.02 12.80
N SER A 3 -45.42 -18.03 11.92
CA SER A 3 -44.86 -16.71 12.21
C SER A 3 -43.33 -16.76 12.28
N GLU A 4 -42.72 -16.61 11.10
CA GLU A 4 -41.32 -16.25 10.91
C GLU A 4 -41.01 -14.97 11.70
N MET A 5 -40.41 -15.11 12.88
CA MET A 5 -39.87 -13.96 13.59
C MET A 5 -38.46 -13.71 13.03
N HIS A 6 -38.41 -12.75 12.11
CA HIS A 6 -37.20 -12.26 11.44
C HIS A 6 -36.07 -11.93 12.42
N TYR A 7 -34.83 -12.16 11.98
CA TYR A 7 -33.54 -11.91 12.62
C TYR A 7 -33.34 -10.51 13.26
N HIS A 8 -34.22 -9.54 13.01
CA HIS A 8 -34.16 -8.21 13.61
C HIS A 8 -34.30 -8.21 15.14
N HIS A 9 -35.09 -9.11 15.71
CA HIS A 9 -35.39 -9.09 17.14
C HIS A 9 -34.23 -9.56 18.04
N LEU A 10 -33.32 -10.38 17.52
CA LEU A 10 -32.13 -10.81 18.26
C LEU A 10 -31.15 -9.65 18.52
N SER A 11 -31.12 -8.66 17.60
CA SER A 11 -30.31 -7.46 17.78
C SER A 11 -30.83 -6.54 18.88
N ASP A 12 -32.15 -6.46 19.05
CA ASP A 12 -32.79 -5.64 20.09
C ASP A 12 -32.70 -6.30 21.47
N LEU A 13 -32.75 -7.64 21.52
CA LEU A 13 -32.54 -8.41 22.76
C LEU A 13 -31.09 -8.28 23.27
N LYS A 14 -30.12 -8.20 22.36
CA LYS A 14 -28.70 -7.95 22.70
C LYS A 14 -28.50 -6.53 23.27
N LYS A 15 -29.25 -5.52 22.77
CA LYS A 15 -29.24 -4.15 23.33
C LYS A 15 -29.85 -4.08 24.73
N LEU A 16 -30.77 -4.99 25.07
CA LEU A 16 -31.38 -5.11 26.41
C LEU A 16 -30.55 -5.97 27.37
N GLY A 17 -29.36 -6.43 26.97
CA GLY A 17 -28.42 -7.16 27.83
C GLY A 17 -28.64 -8.67 27.91
N PHE A 18 -29.58 -9.24 27.14
CA PHE A 18 -29.81 -10.68 27.11
C PHE A 18 -28.86 -11.37 26.14
N ARG A 19 -28.23 -12.47 26.59
CA ARG A 19 -27.40 -13.30 25.71
C ARG A 19 -28.29 -14.23 24.88
N PRO A 20 -28.11 -14.32 23.55
CA PRO A 20 -28.93 -15.20 22.71
C PRO A 20 -29.00 -16.66 23.21
N ALA A 21 -27.89 -17.19 23.73
CA ALA A 21 -27.81 -18.54 24.31
C ALA A 21 -28.69 -18.75 25.57
N GLU A 22 -29.00 -17.70 26.33
CA GLU A 22 -29.92 -17.77 27.48
C GLU A 22 -31.37 -17.78 27.00
N ILE A 23 -31.67 -17.02 25.95
CA ILE A 23 -32.99 -16.95 25.33
C ILE A 23 -33.35 -18.27 24.66
N PHE A 24 -32.43 -18.85 23.88
CA PHE A 24 -32.66 -20.15 23.24
C PHE A 24 -32.83 -21.27 24.26
N ARG A 25 -32.12 -21.22 25.39
CA ARG A 25 -32.29 -22.17 26.50
C ARG A 25 -33.65 -22.01 27.19
N PHE A 26 -34.05 -20.78 27.49
CA PHE A 26 -35.36 -20.47 28.08
C PHE A 26 -36.52 -20.91 27.18
N LEU A 27 -36.43 -20.64 25.88
CA LEU A 27 -37.44 -21.04 24.90
C LEU A 27 -37.52 -22.57 24.77
N LYS A 28 -36.37 -23.25 24.78
CA LYS A 28 -36.30 -24.71 24.76
C LYS A 28 -36.88 -25.35 26.02
N GLU A 29 -36.62 -24.78 27.19
CA GLU A 29 -37.24 -25.20 28.46
C GLU A 29 -38.77 -25.01 28.48
N HIS A 30 -39.29 -24.10 27.64
CA HIS A 30 -40.72 -23.82 27.52
C HIS A 30 -41.35 -24.44 26.25
N GLY A 31 -40.67 -25.41 25.64
CA GLY A 31 -41.22 -26.24 24.57
C GLY A 31 -41.22 -25.62 23.17
N LEU A 32 -40.48 -24.53 22.96
CA LEU A 32 -40.29 -23.89 21.66
C LEU A 32 -38.91 -24.28 21.10
N ASP A 33 -38.89 -25.28 20.22
CA ASP A 33 -37.67 -25.77 19.55
C ASP A 33 -37.44 -24.99 18.25
N ILE A 34 -36.58 -23.98 18.30
CA ILE A 34 -36.19 -23.18 17.13
C ILE A 34 -34.97 -23.87 16.50
N ARG A 35 -35.16 -24.43 15.30
CA ARG A 35 -34.13 -25.14 14.54
C ARG A 35 -33.02 -24.16 14.13
N ASP A 36 -31.82 -24.32 14.67
CA ASP A 36 -30.65 -23.56 14.29
C ASP A 36 -30.33 -23.86 12.81
N SER A 37 -30.39 -22.84 11.96
CA SER A 37 -30.19 -22.98 10.51
C SER A 37 -28.76 -22.66 10.07
N SER A 38 -27.84 -22.61 11.03
CA SER A 38 -26.45 -22.17 10.81
C SER A 38 -25.49 -23.30 10.43
N GLU A 39 -25.98 -24.52 10.19
CA GLU A 39 -25.17 -25.74 10.14
C GLU A 39 -24.86 -26.28 8.72
N GLU A 40 -25.04 -25.49 7.65
CA GLU A 40 -24.62 -25.91 6.30
C GLU A 40 -23.71 -24.86 5.66
N LEU A 41 -22.38 -25.13 5.67
CA LEU A 41 -21.43 -25.08 4.55
C LEU A 41 -19.98 -25.37 5.05
N GLU A 42 -19.32 -26.33 4.36
CA GLU A 42 -18.01 -27.02 4.62
C GLU A 42 -16.73 -26.12 4.60
N PRO A 43 -15.45 -26.61 4.78
CA PRO A 43 -14.92 -27.97 4.98
C PRO A 43 -13.85 -28.15 6.11
N VAL A 44 -13.42 -29.41 6.28
CA VAL A 44 -12.41 -29.92 7.21
C VAL A 44 -11.07 -29.18 7.13
N GLU A 45 -10.65 -28.52 8.21
CA GLU A 45 -9.25 -28.22 8.50
C GLU A 45 -8.80 -28.94 9.79
N GLU A 46 -7.55 -29.37 9.77
CA GLU A 46 -6.81 -30.20 10.73
C GLU A 46 -6.86 -29.68 12.18
N PRO A 47 -6.54 -30.50 13.22
CA PRO A 47 -6.84 -30.15 14.61
C PRO A 47 -5.99 -28.96 15.07
N MET A 48 -6.57 -27.77 14.98
CA MET A 48 -5.98 -26.53 15.47
C MET A 48 -6.08 -26.49 16.99
N THR A 49 -4.95 -26.30 17.65
CA THR A 49 -4.89 -25.86 19.04
C THR A 49 -5.49 -24.46 19.11
N GLU A 50 -6.77 -24.35 19.44
CA GLU A 50 -7.52 -23.09 19.51
C GLU A 50 -6.89 -22.13 20.52
N SER A 51 -6.12 -21.16 20.02
CA SER A 51 -5.83 -19.94 20.74
C SER A 51 -7.13 -19.11 20.79
N THR A 52 -7.63 -18.86 22.00
CA THR A 52 -8.88 -18.11 22.24
C THR A 52 -8.82 -16.64 21.77
N PHE A 53 -7.64 -16.14 21.40
CA PHE A 53 -7.43 -14.77 20.95
C PHE A 53 -7.15 -14.70 19.44
N PRO A 54 -7.71 -13.71 18.72
CA PRO A 54 -7.39 -13.49 17.31
C PRO A 54 -5.90 -13.19 17.11
N GLU A 55 -5.37 -13.52 15.93
CA GLU A 55 -3.94 -13.43 15.60
C GLU A 55 -3.35 -12.04 15.86
N TRP A 56 -4.05 -10.97 15.50
CA TRP A 56 -3.58 -9.60 15.72
C TRP A 56 -3.36 -9.28 17.20
N LYS A 57 -4.14 -9.85 18.13
CA LYS A 57 -3.91 -9.70 19.58
C LYS A 57 -2.71 -10.50 20.06
N GLN A 58 -2.42 -11.63 19.42
CA GLN A 58 -1.20 -12.41 19.71
C GLN A 58 0.03 -11.67 19.22
N VAL A 59 -0.03 -11.02 18.05
CA VAL A 59 1.06 -10.18 17.55
C VAL A 59 1.29 -8.98 18.48
N LEU A 60 0.24 -8.26 18.84
CA LEU A 60 0.34 -7.13 19.78
C LEU A 60 0.87 -7.53 21.16
N SER A 61 0.61 -8.75 21.64
CA SER A 61 1.14 -9.18 22.93
C SER A 61 2.65 -9.43 22.92
N LEU A 62 3.26 -9.63 21.75
CA LEU A 62 4.70 -9.84 21.62
C LEU A 62 5.49 -8.52 21.61
N GLU A 63 4.83 -7.39 21.40
CA GLU A 63 5.47 -6.09 21.37
C GLU A 63 5.96 -5.67 22.78
N PRO A 64 7.10 -4.96 22.89
CA PRO A 64 7.61 -4.52 24.19
C PRO A 64 6.75 -3.41 24.82
N TYR A 65 5.97 -2.69 24.00
CA TYR A 65 5.07 -1.62 24.40
C TYR A 65 3.88 -1.56 23.44
N LEU A 66 2.77 -1.04 23.94
CA LEU A 66 1.59 -0.68 23.16
C LEU A 66 1.50 0.84 23.05
N TYR A 67 1.09 1.34 21.90
CA TYR A 67 0.63 2.72 21.80
C TYR A 67 -0.74 2.89 22.44
N ASP A 68 -1.09 4.11 22.87
CA ASP A 68 -2.41 4.41 23.46
C ASP A 68 -3.58 4.05 22.55
N TYR A 69 -3.41 4.23 21.23
CA TYR A 69 -4.38 3.78 20.23
C TYR A 69 -4.50 2.25 20.18
N GLU A 70 -3.40 1.50 20.13
CA GLU A 70 -3.43 0.03 20.08
C GLU A 70 -4.05 -0.57 21.35
N ALA A 71 -3.74 0.01 22.52
CA ALA A 71 -4.36 -0.38 23.77
C ALA A 71 -5.88 -0.13 23.73
N ALA A 72 -6.32 1.03 23.22
CA ALA A 72 -7.74 1.34 23.06
C ALA A 72 -8.44 0.38 22.09
N SER A 73 -7.82 0.09 20.95
CA SER A 73 -8.31 -0.86 19.95
C SER A 73 -8.41 -2.28 20.52
N ALA A 74 -7.45 -2.70 21.36
CA ALA A 74 -7.49 -3.99 22.05
C ALA A 74 -8.70 -4.12 22.99
N PHE A 75 -9.06 -3.06 23.73
CA PHE A 75 -10.27 -3.03 24.56
C PHE A 75 -11.57 -2.94 23.74
N ALA A 76 -11.51 -2.27 22.59
CA ALA A 76 -12.64 -2.18 21.66
C ALA A 76 -12.84 -3.45 20.82
N ASP A 77 -11.91 -4.42 20.91
CA ASP A 77 -11.85 -5.64 20.11
C ASP A 77 -11.78 -5.37 18.60
N ILE A 78 -10.97 -4.37 18.23
CA ILE A 78 -10.76 -3.90 16.87
C ILE A 78 -9.28 -4.05 16.53
N ASP A 79 -8.99 -4.59 15.35
CA ASP A 79 -7.63 -4.73 14.84
C ASP A 79 -7.11 -3.35 14.38
N PRO A 80 -6.12 -2.74 15.07
CA PRO A 80 -5.63 -1.41 14.74
C PRO A 80 -4.86 -1.35 13.40
N HIS A 81 -4.52 -2.50 12.81
CA HIS A 81 -3.75 -2.58 11.57
C HIS A 81 -4.58 -2.99 10.35
N ARG A 82 -5.87 -3.29 10.56
CA ARG A 82 -6.78 -3.61 9.47
C ARG A 82 -7.17 -2.34 8.71
N ASP A 83 -7.15 -2.43 7.39
CA ASP A 83 -7.71 -1.39 6.53
C ASP A 83 -9.25 -1.48 6.58
N TYR A 84 -9.88 -0.47 7.18
CA TYR A 84 -11.34 -0.35 7.30
C TYR A 84 -11.97 0.42 6.13
N GLY A 85 -11.17 0.85 5.14
CA GLY A 85 -11.64 1.47 3.91
C GLY A 85 -12.20 2.88 4.07
N ILE A 86 -11.92 3.74 3.08
CA ILE A 86 -12.69 4.95 2.81
C ILE A 86 -13.64 4.60 1.66
N PRO A 87 -14.97 4.65 1.83
CA PRO A 87 -15.89 4.28 0.76
C PRO A 87 -15.78 5.26 -0.41
N ASP A 88 -15.82 4.72 -1.64
CA ASP A 88 -15.82 5.50 -2.89
C ASP A 88 -17.09 6.36 -3.06
N SER A 89 -18.11 6.20 -2.20
CA SER A 89 -19.38 6.92 -2.27
C SER A 89 -19.89 7.39 -0.90
N TYR A 90 -20.37 8.63 -0.86
CA TYR A 90 -20.88 9.40 0.29
C TYR A 90 -22.28 8.98 0.82
N ASP A 91 -22.64 7.70 0.81
CA ASP A 91 -23.93 7.26 1.36
C ASP A 91 -23.73 6.29 2.55
N GLY A 92 -23.70 6.88 3.76
CA GLY A 92 -23.64 6.18 5.05
C GLY A 92 -22.38 6.49 5.86
N PRO A 93 -22.40 6.32 7.21
CA PRO A 93 -21.18 6.39 7.99
C PRO A 93 -20.21 5.33 7.48
N CYS A 94 -18.97 5.72 7.19
CA CYS A 94 -18.00 4.76 6.69
C CYS A 94 -17.70 3.71 7.77
N GLU A 95 -17.26 2.52 7.38
CA GLU A 95 -16.88 1.48 8.35
C GLU A 95 -15.81 2.01 9.32
N ALA A 96 -14.91 2.87 8.83
CA ALA A 96 -13.96 3.61 9.64
C ALA A 96 -14.62 4.51 10.70
N ASP A 97 -15.69 5.26 10.40
CA ASP A 97 -16.39 6.10 11.39
C ASP A 97 -17.00 5.24 12.53
N VAL A 98 -17.56 4.08 12.17
CA VAL A 98 -18.16 3.14 13.14
C VAL A 98 -17.08 2.51 14.03
N VAL A 99 -15.93 2.21 13.44
CA VAL A 99 -14.75 1.68 14.14
C VAL A 99 -14.16 2.73 15.07
N ILE A 100 -13.96 3.94 14.58
CA ILE A 100 -13.46 5.09 15.33
C ILE A 100 -14.35 5.36 16.55
N GLY A 101 -15.68 5.41 16.38
CA GLY A 101 -16.61 5.64 17.48
C GLY A 101 -16.59 4.55 18.57
N LYS A 102 -16.04 3.36 18.30
CA LYS A 102 -15.81 2.31 19.32
C LYS A 102 -14.46 2.43 20.03
N ILE A 103 -13.44 2.97 19.36
CA ILE A 103 -12.10 3.15 19.92
C ILE A 103 -12.03 4.40 20.81
N GLU A 104 -12.65 5.50 20.37
CA GLU A 104 -12.59 6.82 21.06
C GLU A 104 -12.86 6.77 22.57
N PRO A 105 -13.92 6.07 23.06
CA PRO A 105 -14.19 6.03 24.48
C PRO A 105 -13.03 5.41 25.28
N TRP A 106 -12.42 4.36 24.75
CA TRP A 106 -11.27 3.70 25.38
C TRP A 106 -10.01 4.55 25.30
N LEU A 107 -9.78 5.21 24.18
CA LEU A 107 -8.66 6.12 24.00
C LEU A 107 -8.74 7.27 25.01
N PHE A 108 -9.94 7.84 25.21
CA PHE A 108 -10.19 8.87 26.23
C PHE A 108 -9.92 8.36 27.65
N VAL A 109 -10.40 7.16 27.99
CA VAL A 109 -10.17 6.55 29.32
C VAL A 109 -8.68 6.33 29.58
N ILE A 110 -7.96 5.78 28.61
CA ILE A 110 -6.52 5.49 28.71
C ILE A 110 -5.74 6.80 28.87
N ARG A 111 -5.98 7.79 28.00
CA ARG A 111 -5.29 9.09 28.08
C ARG A 111 -5.56 9.80 29.40
N ARG A 112 -6.81 9.80 29.87
CA ARG A 112 -7.17 10.35 31.18
C ARG A 112 -6.45 9.63 32.32
N ALA A 113 -6.30 8.30 32.25
CA ALA A 113 -5.54 7.54 33.24
C ALA A 113 -4.05 7.89 33.23
N ILE A 114 -3.46 8.10 32.06
CA ILE A 114 -2.07 8.52 31.91
C ILE A 114 -1.85 9.92 32.48
N GLU A 115 -2.69 10.88 32.08
CA GLU A 115 -2.63 12.27 32.55
C GLU A 115 -2.88 12.37 34.06
N GLY A 116 -3.79 11.54 34.58
CA GLY A 116 -4.06 11.39 36.01
C GLY A 116 -2.96 10.67 36.79
N LYS A 117 -1.92 10.15 36.11
CA LYS A 117 -0.83 9.32 36.68
C LYS A 117 -1.29 7.99 37.29
N ASP A 118 -2.50 7.54 36.95
CA ASP A 118 -3.04 6.23 37.32
C ASP A 118 -2.44 5.12 36.44
N LEU A 119 -2.07 5.45 35.20
CA LEU A 119 -1.42 4.55 34.24
C LEU A 119 -0.05 5.12 33.86
N LYS A 120 1.01 4.33 34.06
CA LYS A 120 2.37 4.73 33.69
C LYS A 120 2.57 4.57 32.18
N ALA A 121 3.00 5.64 31.54
CA ALA A 121 3.33 5.66 30.11
C ALA A 121 4.48 6.63 29.83
N GLU A 122 5.18 6.42 28.72
CA GLU A 122 6.22 7.31 28.20
C GLU A 122 5.65 8.11 27.03
N LYS A 123 5.98 9.40 26.94
CA LYS A 123 5.50 10.24 25.84
C LYS A 123 6.14 9.75 24.54
N HIS A 124 5.33 9.50 23.53
CA HIS A 124 5.84 9.21 22.20
C HIS A 124 6.13 10.54 21.48
N GLU A 125 7.42 10.85 21.31
CA GLU A 125 7.83 11.96 20.46
C GLU A 125 7.85 11.49 19.00
N MET A 126 6.80 11.85 18.25
CA MET A 126 6.79 11.69 16.80
C MET A 126 7.59 12.87 16.20
N LEU A 127 8.69 12.58 15.49
CA LEU A 127 9.37 13.59 14.68
C LEU A 127 8.45 13.94 13.51
N ILE A 128 7.68 15.02 13.63
CA ILE A 128 6.92 15.61 12.52
C ILE A 128 7.94 16.27 11.59
N GLY A 129 8.58 15.47 10.75
CA GLY A 129 9.59 15.87 9.80
C GLY A 129 9.33 15.21 8.45
N MET A 130 8.85 16.03 7.52
CA MET A 130 8.62 15.78 6.08
C MET A 130 7.24 15.23 5.69
N ASN A 131 6.51 16.10 4.98
CA ASN A 131 5.30 15.87 4.18
C ASN A 131 4.05 15.40 4.92
N VAL A 132 3.40 16.36 5.57
CA VAL A 132 1.99 16.27 5.97
C VAL A 132 1.14 16.29 4.69
N VAL A 133 0.80 15.11 4.18
CA VAL A 133 -0.59 14.92 3.77
C VAL A 133 -1.37 15.06 5.07
N GLU A 134 -2.28 16.03 5.14
CA GLU A 134 -3.14 16.24 6.31
C GLU A 134 -3.84 14.91 6.63
N VAL A 135 -3.32 14.19 7.62
CA VAL A 135 -4.02 13.05 8.21
C VAL A 135 -5.13 13.70 9.01
N ALA A 136 -6.37 13.49 8.55
CA ALA A 136 -7.52 14.31 8.89
C ALA A 136 -7.96 14.28 10.37
N ASP A 137 -7.28 13.55 11.27
CA ASP A 137 -7.58 13.59 12.70
C ASP A 137 -6.30 13.51 13.55
N GLU A 138 -5.85 14.67 14.06
CA GLU A 138 -4.75 14.77 15.03
C GLU A 138 -5.03 13.99 16.36
N ASP A 139 -6.29 13.63 16.59
CA ASP A 139 -6.72 12.97 17.81
C ASP A 139 -6.40 11.47 17.87
N PHE A 140 -6.23 10.80 16.72
CA PHE A 140 -5.85 9.38 16.65
C PHE A 140 -4.34 9.13 16.52
N CYS A 141 -3.53 10.18 16.47
CA CYS A 141 -2.08 10.00 16.49
C CYS A 141 -1.64 9.37 17.83
N PRO A 142 -0.74 8.37 17.79
CA PRO A 142 -0.22 7.74 19.01
C PRO A 142 0.60 8.75 19.81
N LYS A 143 0.18 9.02 21.05
CA LYS A 143 0.80 10.05 21.93
C LYS A 143 1.64 9.42 23.04
N TRP A 144 1.39 8.16 23.37
CA TRP A 144 1.97 7.51 24.54
C TRP A 144 2.38 6.07 24.23
N LYS A 145 3.50 5.63 24.83
CA LYS A 145 3.96 4.24 24.87
C LYS A 145 3.68 3.66 26.26
N ILE A 146 2.98 2.53 26.30
CA ILE A 146 2.50 1.89 27.52
C ILE A 146 3.10 0.48 27.57
N ARG A 147 3.74 0.10 28.68
CA ARG A 147 4.23 -1.28 28.84
C ARG A 147 3.09 -2.21 29.22
N HIS A 148 3.15 -3.45 28.76
CA HIS A 148 2.14 -4.48 29.07
C HIS A 148 1.91 -4.63 30.58
N ALA A 149 2.98 -4.67 31.38
CA ALA A 149 2.91 -4.78 32.83
C ALA A 149 2.19 -3.59 33.50
N ASP A 150 2.44 -2.36 33.03
CA ASP A 150 1.81 -1.16 33.57
C ASP A 150 0.31 -1.12 33.21
N LEU A 151 -0.05 -1.50 31.98
CA LEU A 151 -1.44 -1.61 31.55
C LEU A 151 -2.18 -2.73 32.30
N ALA A 152 -1.56 -3.89 32.49
CA ALA A 152 -2.13 -5.01 33.23
C ALA A 152 -2.37 -4.66 34.71
N ALA A 153 -1.41 -3.99 35.36
CA ALA A 153 -1.57 -3.52 36.74
C ALA A 153 -2.71 -2.50 36.86
N TRP A 154 -2.84 -1.58 35.91
CA TRP A 154 -3.96 -0.63 35.87
C TRP A 154 -5.31 -1.34 35.66
N CYS A 155 -5.39 -2.32 34.76
CA CYS A 155 -6.58 -3.15 34.55
C CYS A 155 -7.02 -3.84 35.85
N ALA A 156 -6.08 -4.51 36.52
CA ALA A 156 -6.32 -5.20 37.79
C ALA A 156 -6.81 -4.23 38.88
N GLY A 157 -6.21 -3.03 38.97
CA GLY A 157 -6.60 -1.99 39.93
C GLY A 157 -7.98 -1.38 39.68
N LYS A 158 -8.45 -1.36 38.41
CA LYS A 158 -9.79 -0.86 38.04
C LYS A 158 -10.84 -1.97 37.95
N GLY A 159 -10.44 -3.24 38.09
CA GLY A 159 -11.34 -4.39 37.96
C GLY A 159 -11.73 -4.72 36.51
N HIS A 160 -10.91 -4.33 35.54
CA HIS A 160 -11.10 -4.65 34.13
C HIS A 160 -10.24 -5.86 33.72
N PRO A 161 -10.73 -6.73 32.82
CA PRO A 161 -9.90 -7.78 32.25
C PRO A 161 -8.81 -7.16 31.35
N TYR A 162 -7.62 -7.74 31.38
CA TYR A 162 -6.56 -7.36 30.45
C TYR A 162 -6.95 -7.79 29.02
N PRO A 163 -6.85 -6.91 28.00
CA PRO A 163 -7.48 -7.14 26.70
C PRO A 163 -6.67 -8.02 25.73
N LEU A 164 -5.43 -8.37 26.07
CA LEU A 164 -4.52 -9.16 25.25
C LEU A 164 -4.26 -10.54 25.89
N PRO A 165 -3.87 -11.55 25.09
CA PRO A 165 -3.50 -12.84 25.64
C PRO A 165 -2.33 -12.69 26.63
N PRO A 166 -2.28 -13.53 27.69
CA PRO A 166 -1.11 -13.58 28.55
C PRO A 166 0.12 -13.87 27.69
N LEU A 167 1.22 -13.19 27.99
CA LEU A 167 2.50 -13.48 27.36
C LEU A 167 2.79 -14.99 27.51
N PRO A 168 3.31 -15.67 26.48
CA PRO A 168 3.59 -17.10 26.51
C PRO A 168 4.42 -17.59 27.72
N ASN A 169 5.09 -16.69 28.44
CA ASN A 169 5.93 -16.95 29.61
C ASN A 169 5.28 -16.66 30.97
N GLU A 170 4.02 -16.20 31.04
CA GLU A 170 3.32 -15.99 32.33
C GLU A 170 2.53 -17.21 32.82
N ALA A 171 2.58 -18.32 32.07
CA ALA A 171 2.09 -19.62 32.53
C ALA A 171 3.04 -20.18 33.62
N SER A 172 2.81 -19.74 34.86
CA SER A 172 3.51 -20.12 36.10
C SER A 172 4.97 -19.65 36.21
N PRO A 173 5.38 -19.07 37.36
CA PRO A 173 6.81 -18.91 37.63
C PRO A 173 7.39 -20.32 37.73
N LEU A 174 8.26 -20.69 36.79
CA LEU A 174 9.07 -21.89 36.86
C LEU A 174 10.10 -21.66 37.99
N THR A 175 9.69 -21.86 39.24
CA THR A 175 10.47 -21.50 40.45
C THR A 175 11.67 -22.41 40.72
N THR A 176 11.97 -23.35 39.82
CA THR A 176 13.07 -24.30 39.98
C THR A 176 14.21 -23.94 39.04
N ASP A 177 15.41 -23.75 39.59
CA ASP A 177 16.68 -23.48 38.89
C ASP A 177 16.94 -24.45 37.70
N ALA A 178 16.45 -25.69 37.79
CA ALA A 178 16.51 -26.66 36.70
C ALA A 178 15.65 -26.30 35.47
N GLY A 179 14.42 -25.81 35.69
CA GLY A 179 13.52 -25.44 34.60
C GLY A 179 13.97 -24.15 33.89
N LEU A 180 14.56 -23.21 34.63
CA LEU A 180 15.19 -22.02 34.05
C LEU A 180 16.40 -22.39 33.16
N ARG A 181 17.21 -23.37 33.58
CA ARG A 181 18.33 -23.85 32.74
C ARG A 181 17.87 -24.56 31.47
N GLU A 182 16.83 -25.37 31.57
CA GLU A 182 16.28 -26.09 30.42
C GLU A 182 15.67 -25.12 29.38
N THR A 183 14.91 -24.12 29.84
CA THR A 183 14.36 -23.09 28.96
C THR A 183 15.44 -22.20 28.34
N LEU A 184 16.48 -21.84 29.08
CA LEU A 184 17.63 -21.11 28.52
C LEU A 184 18.36 -21.92 27.45
N ALA A 185 18.63 -23.21 27.69
CA ALA A 185 19.27 -24.08 26.72
C ALA A 185 18.43 -24.22 25.43
N SER A 186 17.12 -24.38 25.56
CA SER A 186 16.20 -24.43 24.42
C SER A 186 16.19 -23.11 23.63
N ARG A 187 16.24 -21.95 24.29
CA ARG A 187 16.32 -20.64 23.64
C ARG A 187 17.65 -20.40 22.93
N GLU A 188 18.75 -20.84 23.52
CA GLU A 188 20.07 -20.76 22.88
C GLU A 188 20.11 -21.58 21.59
N GLU A 189 19.48 -22.76 21.59
CA GLU A 189 19.36 -23.59 20.39
C GLU A 189 18.50 -22.92 19.32
N GLU A 190 17.33 -22.38 19.68
CA GLU A 190 16.46 -21.63 18.75
C GLU A 190 17.18 -20.42 18.15
N LEU A 191 17.92 -19.67 18.97
CA LEU A 191 18.70 -18.52 18.55
C LEU A 191 19.77 -18.93 17.52
N GLU A 192 20.47 -20.04 17.77
CA GLU A 192 21.52 -20.53 16.89
C GLU A 192 20.94 -21.05 15.56
N GLN A 193 19.81 -21.74 15.62
CA GLN A 193 19.07 -22.15 14.42
C GLN A 193 18.59 -20.95 13.61
N SER A 194 18.07 -19.91 14.27
CA SER A 194 17.61 -18.68 13.61
C SER A 194 18.78 -17.92 12.96
N LYS A 195 19.91 -17.76 13.67
CA LYS A 195 21.14 -17.17 13.14
C LYS A 195 21.67 -17.94 11.94
N SER A 196 21.67 -19.27 12.00
CA SER A 196 22.07 -20.13 10.89
C SER A 196 21.19 -19.92 9.64
N LYS A 197 19.86 -19.85 9.82
CA LYS A 197 18.92 -19.56 8.73
C LYS A 197 19.14 -18.16 8.16
N ALA A 198 19.29 -17.16 9.01
CA ALA A 198 19.57 -15.78 8.59
C ALA A 198 20.86 -15.69 7.77
N GLY A 199 21.93 -16.38 8.20
CA GLY A 199 23.19 -16.45 7.46
C GLY A 199 23.04 -17.09 6.07
N LYS A 200 22.25 -18.17 5.96
CA LYS A 200 21.95 -18.83 4.67
C LYS A 200 21.18 -17.89 3.73
N LEU A 201 20.17 -17.19 4.23
CA LEU A 201 19.40 -16.22 3.44
C LEU A 201 20.27 -15.03 3.00
N GLN A 202 21.14 -14.53 3.89
CA GLN A 202 22.10 -13.48 3.53
C GLN A 202 23.06 -13.91 2.42
N ALA A 203 23.58 -15.14 2.50
CA ALA A 203 24.44 -15.69 1.46
C ALA A 203 23.70 -15.81 0.11
N GLU A 204 22.43 -16.20 0.14
CA GLU A 204 21.59 -16.30 -1.06
C GLU A 204 21.27 -14.93 -1.66
N ILE A 205 20.94 -13.94 -0.83
CA ILE A 205 20.76 -12.54 -1.28
C ILE A 205 22.04 -12.02 -1.93
N ALA A 206 23.20 -12.27 -1.33
CA ALA A 206 24.49 -11.86 -1.89
C ALA A 206 24.77 -12.55 -3.24
N ARG A 207 24.44 -13.85 -3.36
CA ARG A 207 24.56 -14.62 -4.60
C ARG A 207 23.66 -14.04 -5.70
N LEU A 208 22.38 -13.84 -5.42
CA LEU A 208 21.41 -13.29 -6.36
C LEU A 208 21.77 -11.86 -6.80
N HIS A 209 22.22 -11.01 -5.87
CA HIS A 209 22.73 -9.68 -6.21
C HIS A 209 23.95 -9.75 -7.13
N GLY A 210 24.87 -10.69 -6.92
CA GLY A 210 26.01 -10.93 -7.81
C GLY A 210 25.57 -11.32 -9.22
N GLU A 211 24.60 -12.23 -9.34
CA GLU A 211 24.05 -12.65 -10.64
C GLU A 211 23.31 -11.51 -11.35
N LEU A 212 22.53 -10.72 -10.60
CA LEU A 212 21.80 -9.57 -11.14
C LEU A 212 22.77 -8.51 -11.65
N ASN A 213 23.83 -8.21 -10.90
CA ASN A 213 24.88 -7.28 -11.34
C ASN A 213 25.61 -7.77 -12.60
N SER A 214 25.89 -9.08 -12.70
CA SER A 214 26.48 -9.66 -13.92
C SER A 214 25.55 -9.48 -15.13
N LYS A 215 24.26 -9.84 -14.96
CA LYS A 215 23.25 -9.68 -16.02
C LYS A 215 23.03 -8.23 -16.40
N ASN A 216 22.99 -7.31 -15.45
CA ASN A 216 22.90 -5.88 -15.73
C ASN A 216 24.12 -5.39 -16.51
N GLY A 217 25.33 -5.83 -16.17
CA GLY A 217 26.52 -5.53 -16.96
C GLY A 217 26.47 -6.08 -18.38
N GLU A 218 25.85 -7.25 -18.60
CA GLU A 218 25.60 -7.79 -19.94
C GLU A 218 24.57 -6.94 -20.72
N ILE A 219 23.48 -6.54 -20.07
CA ILE A 219 22.45 -5.67 -20.66
C ILE A 219 23.02 -4.29 -21.01
N GLU A 220 23.84 -3.70 -20.14
CA GLU A 220 24.50 -2.42 -20.41
C GLU A 220 25.43 -2.50 -21.62
N LYS A 221 26.19 -3.59 -21.77
CA LYS A 221 27.02 -3.82 -22.96
C LYS A 221 26.17 -3.95 -24.22
N LEU A 222 25.07 -4.71 -24.16
CA LEU A 222 24.15 -4.86 -25.28
C LEU A 222 23.46 -3.53 -25.66
N ASN A 223 23.13 -2.70 -24.68
CA ASN A 223 22.49 -1.40 -24.89
C ASN A 223 23.48 -0.31 -25.34
N ALA A 224 24.75 -0.36 -24.90
CA ALA A 224 25.78 0.57 -25.34
C ALA A 224 26.08 0.45 -26.84
N ASP A 225 25.93 -0.75 -27.39
CA ASP A 225 26.14 -1.05 -28.81
C ASP A 225 24.83 -1.11 -29.62
N ALA A 226 23.66 -0.93 -28.98
CA ALA A 226 22.38 -0.96 -29.67
C ALA A 226 22.10 0.37 -30.38
N PRO A 227 21.93 0.39 -31.73
CA PRO A 227 21.43 1.57 -32.41
C PRO A 227 20.02 1.92 -31.88
N PRO A 228 19.60 3.20 -31.91
CA PRO A 228 18.24 3.58 -31.58
C PRO A 228 17.26 2.71 -32.38
N SER A 229 16.16 2.28 -31.75
CA SER A 229 15.15 1.49 -32.45
C SER A 229 14.68 2.25 -33.71
N GLU A 230 14.42 1.53 -34.81
CA GLU A 230 14.00 2.13 -36.09
C GLU A 230 12.82 3.11 -35.92
N ARG A 231 11.92 2.81 -34.97
CA ARG A 231 10.81 3.69 -34.58
C ARG A 231 11.29 5.02 -33.97
N SER A 232 12.29 4.97 -33.09
CA SER A 232 12.85 6.17 -32.43
C SER A 232 13.65 7.02 -33.42
N GLU A 233 14.45 6.39 -34.28
CA GLU A 233 15.19 7.07 -35.35
C GLU A 233 14.24 7.83 -36.29
N ARG A 234 13.17 7.17 -36.75
CA ARG A 234 12.13 7.79 -37.58
C ARG A 234 11.43 8.96 -36.88
N THR A 235 11.14 8.84 -35.60
CA THR A 235 10.56 9.93 -34.80
C THR A 235 11.51 11.13 -34.70
N TYR A 236 12.80 10.90 -34.44
CA TYR A 236 13.80 11.98 -34.40
C TYR A 236 13.96 12.67 -35.75
N LEU A 237 14.03 11.90 -36.85
CA LEU A 237 14.08 12.45 -38.19
C LEU A 237 12.84 13.30 -38.54
N ASN A 238 11.64 12.86 -38.13
CA ASN A 238 10.42 13.64 -38.31
C ASN A 238 10.42 14.95 -37.51
N ILE A 239 10.91 14.94 -36.27
CA ILE A 239 11.04 16.15 -35.45
C ILE A 239 12.05 17.11 -36.08
N ILE A 240 13.23 16.62 -36.48
CA ILE A 240 14.27 17.42 -37.12
C ILE A 240 13.75 18.03 -38.42
N GLY A 241 13.09 17.23 -39.26
CA GLY A 241 12.52 17.70 -40.53
C GLY A 241 11.44 18.76 -40.31
N GLY A 242 10.60 18.58 -39.29
CA GLY A 242 9.57 19.55 -38.91
C GLY A 242 10.17 20.87 -38.44
N LEU A 243 11.23 20.82 -37.62
CA LEU A 243 11.96 22.02 -37.18
C LEU A 243 12.63 22.74 -38.36
N VAL A 244 13.27 22.00 -39.27
CA VAL A 244 13.87 22.59 -40.49
C VAL A 244 12.79 23.24 -41.36
N ALA A 245 11.66 22.56 -41.57
CA ALA A 245 10.54 23.13 -42.32
C ALA A 245 9.96 24.40 -41.66
N LEU A 246 9.89 24.46 -40.33
CA LEU A 246 9.48 25.66 -39.60
C LEU A 246 10.50 26.80 -39.73
N MET A 247 11.80 26.48 -39.65
CA MET A 247 12.89 27.45 -39.82
C MET A 247 13.02 27.95 -41.26
N LEU A 248 12.50 27.23 -42.26
CA LEU A 248 12.53 27.64 -43.67
C LEU A 248 11.17 28.13 -44.20
N GLY A 249 10.09 27.88 -43.46
CA GLY A 249 8.73 28.14 -43.88
C GLY A 249 8.33 29.61 -43.84
N LYS A 250 7.36 29.97 -44.70
CA LYS A 250 6.61 31.23 -44.60
C LYS A 250 5.31 30.93 -43.83
N SER A 251 5.15 31.50 -42.65
CA SER A 251 3.89 31.41 -41.91
C SER A 251 2.76 31.95 -42.77
N GLY A 252 1.66 31.21 -42.88
CA GLY A 252 0.44 31.59 -43.62
C GLY A 252 -0.25 32.86 -43.09
N VAL A 253 0.30 33.47 -42.03
CA VAL A 253 -0.20 34.72 -41.44
C VAL A 253 0.92 35.78 -41.46
N GLY A 254 1.22 36.31 -42.65
CA GLY A 254 1.77 37.66 -42.86
C GLY A 254 3.14 38.05 -42.28
N LYS A 255 3.81 37.23 -41.47
CA LYS A 255 5.16 37.48 -40.95
C LYS A 255 6.05 36.27 -41.17
N LYS A 256 7.24 36.48 -41.76
CA LYS A 256 8.27 35.44 -41.89
C LYS A 256 8.66 34.99 -40.47
N PRO A 257 8.43 33.73 -40.06
CA PRO A 257 8.72 33.28 -38.71
C PRO A 257 10.22 33.07 -38.48
N SER A 258 11.06 33.13 -39.52
CA SER A 258 12.47 32.78 -39.44
C SER A 258 13.38 33.78 -40.18
N VAL A 259 14.58 33.96 -39.63
CA VAL A 259 15.69 34.74 -40.18
C VAL A 259 16.44 33.94 -41.26
N PHE A 260 16.30 32.62 -41.26
CA PHE A 260 17.00 31.72 -42.16
C PHE A 260 16.26 31.57 -43.50
N ARG A 261 16.99 31.72 -44.61
CA ARG A 261 16.43 31.65 -45.96
C ARG A 261 16.59 30.29 -46.62
N THR A 262 17.67 29.58 -46.28
CA THR A 262 18.01 28.29 -46.84
C THR A 262 18.61 27.39 -45.78
N GLN A 263 18.64 26.09 -46.05
CA GLN A 263 19.17 25.09 -45.14
C GLN A 263 20.69 25.28 -44.93
N GLU A 264 21.40 25.76 -45.95
CA GLU A 264 22.83 26.06 -45.90
C GLU A 264 23.15 27.13 -44.86
N VAL A 265 22.34 28.19 -44.75
CA VAL A 265 22.53 29.23 -43.72
C VAL A 265 22.33 28.67 -42.30
N ILE A 266 21.45 27.68 -42.14
CA ILE A 266 21.25 26.99 -40.86
C ILE A 266 22.48 26.14 -40.53
N ILE A 267 23.02 25.43 -41.53
CA ILE A 267 24.23 24.60 -41.38
C ILE A 267 25.44 25.46 -41.02
N GLU A 268 25.67 26.56 -41.77
CA GLU A 268 26.75 27.52 -41.48
C GLU A 268 26.65 28.03 -40.05
N LYS A 269 25.45 28.44 -39.62
CA LYS A 269 25.25 28.96 -38.25
C LYS A 269 25.47 27.89 -37.17
N LEU A 270 25.08 26.64 -37.43
CA LEU A 270 25.32 25.52 -36.51
C LEU A 270 26.81 25.18 -36.40
N LEU A 271 27.56 25.31 -37.49
CA LEU A 271 29.01 25.13 -37.47
C LEU A 271 29.67 26.28 -36.69
N ASP A 272 29.31 27.53 -36.98
CA ASP A 272 29.88 28.71 -36.29
C ASP A 272 29.70 28.65 -34.77
N ASP A 273 28.55 28.19 -34.29
CA ASP A 273 28.23 28.20 -32.85
C ASP A 273 28.58 26.88 -32.14
N TYR A 274 28.64 25.74 -32.85
CA TYR A 274 28.69 24.41 -32.24
C TYR A 274 29.63 23.38 -32.89
N GLU A 275 30.57 23.78 -33.76
CA GLU A 275 31.52 22.88 -34.43
C GLU A 275 32.30 21.95 -33.47
N SER A 276 32.57 22.39 -32.24
CA SER A 276 33.29 21.57 -31.25
C SER A 276 32.49 20.36 -30.72
N ILE A 277 31.19 20.26 -31.01
CA ILE A 277 30.35 19.16 -30.54
C ILE A 277 30.46 17.98 -31.50
N LYS A 278 30.81 16.80 -30.95
CA LYS A 278 30.88 15.55 -31.70
C LYS A 278 29.56 15.27 -32.43
N GLY A 279 29.63 15.11 -33.75
CA GLY A 279 28.48 14.87 -34.61
C GLY A 279 27.95 16.13 -35.33
N ILE A 280 28.47 17.32 -35.04
CA ILE A 280 28.15 18.56 -35.74
C ILE A 280 29.24 18.85 -36.77
N SER A 281 29.27 18.06 -37.85
CA SER A 281 30.10 18.32 -39.02
C SER A 281 29.22 18.63 -40.23
N GLN A 282 29.74 19.41 -41.18
CA GLN A 282 28.99 19.81 -42.37
C GLN A 282 28.36 18.60 -43.08
N SER A 283 29.18 17.58 -43.37
CA SER A 283 28.72 16.35 -44.02
C SER A 283 27.63 15.62 -43.23
N ASN A 284 27.71 15.61 -41.89
CA ASN A 284 26.71 14.94 -41.07
C ASN A 284 25.40 15.73 -41.01
N LEU A 285 25.47 17.05 -40.90
CA LEU A 285 24.29 17.93 -40.89
C LEU A 285 23.53 17.87 -42.22
N GLU A 286 24.24 17.95 -43.35
CA GLU A 286 23.65 17.81 -44.68
C GLU A 286 22.92 16.47 -44.83
N LYS A 287 23.58 15.38 -44.41
CA LYS A 287 23.01 14.02 -44.46
C LYS A 287 21.75 13.89 -43.59
N ILE A 288 21.82 14.31 -42.33
CA ILE A 288 20.71 14.20 -41.38
C ILE A 288 19.52 15.04 -41.82
N MET A 289 19.75 16.28 -42.25
CA MET A 289 18.66 17.16 -42.68
C MET A 289 18.00 16.69 -43.99
N ALA A 290 18.77 16.13 -44.93
CA ALA A 290 18.21 15.49 -46.13
C ALA A 290 17.33 14.29 -45.77
N GLN A 291 17.84 13.38 -44.94
CA GLN A 291 17.08 12.22 -44.45
C GLN A 291 15.83 12.61 -43.68
N ALA A 292 15.92 13.65 -42.86
CA ALA A 292 14.81 14.19 -42.09
C ALA A 292 13.70 14.77 -42.99
N ASN A 293 14.08 15.51 -44.04
CA ASN A 293 13.12 16.05 -45.02
C ASN A 293 12.41 14.95 -45.80
N ASP A 294 13.13 13.90 -46.21
CA ASP A 294 12.53 12.78 -46.94
C ASP A 294 11.60 11.95 -46.06
N THR A 295 12.01 11.68 -44.81
CA THR A 295 11.18 10.97 -43.82
C THR A 295 9.90 11.74 -43.50
N LEU A 296 10.00 13.06 -43.32
CA LEU A 296 8.85 13.92 -43.07
C LEU A 296 7.87 13.92 -44.26
N LYS A 297 8.38 14.02 -45.50
CA LYS A 297 7.54 13.94 -46.70
C LYS A 297 6.82 12.60 -46.83
N ASP A 298 7.51 11.49 -46.57
CA ASP A 298 6.90 10.14 -46.55
C ASP A 298 5.83 10.01 -45.45
N SER A 299 6.08 10.58 -44.27
CA SER A 299 5.10 10.58 -43.18
C SER A 299 3.88 11.47 -43.47
N LEU A 300 4.05 12.61 -44.14
CA LEU A 300 2.95 13.50 -44.55
C LEU A 300 2.11 12.89 -45.68
N SER A 301 2.73 12.24 -46.66
CA SER A 301 2.01 11.57 -47.76
C SER A 301 1.17 10.39 -47.28
N LYS A 302 1.66 9.64 -46.28
CA LYS A 302 0.91 8.55 -45.63
C LYS A 302 -0.30 9.05 -44.83
N GLY A 303 -0.20 10.21 -44.17
CA GLY A 303 -1.30 10.80 -43.41
C GLY A 303 -2.43 11.39 -44.27
N GLN A 304 -2.16 11.79 -45.52
CA GLN A 304 -3.18 12.33 -46.43
C GLN A 304 -4.00 11.23 -47.14
N ASN A 305 -3.46 10.01 -47.27
CA ASN A 305 -4.13 8.91 -47.94
C ASN A 305 -5.21 8.22 -47.08
N THR A 306 -5.24 8.47 -45.77
CA THR A 306 -6.23 7.88 -44.83
C THR A 306 -7.49 8.74 -44.66
N GLY A 307 -7.60 9.89 -45.36
CA GLY A 307 -8.70 10.86 -45.20
C GLY A 307 -9.72 10.91 -46.34
N ASN A 308 -9.61 10.06 -47.37
CA ASN A 308 -10.45 10.12 -48.58
C ASN A 308 -11.51 9.00 -48.70
N ASP A 309 -11.64 8.11 -47.71
CA ASP A 309 -12.59 6.98 -47.77
C ASP A 309 -13.95 7.25 -47.10
N ASP A 310 -14.18 8.42 -46.49
CA ASP A 310 -15.37 8.67 -45.64
C ASP A 310 -16.47 9.54 -46.28
N GLU A 311 -16.57 9.58 -47.61
CA GLU A 311 -17.61 10.34 -48.32
C GLU A 311 -18.45 9.46 -49.26
N ARG A 312 -19.03 8.35 -48.77
CA ARG A 312 -20.06 7.59 -49.52
C ARG A 312 -21.06 6.82 -48.64
N VAL A 313 -21.86 7.53 -47.84
CA VAL A 313 -23.20 7.03 -47.48
C VAL A 313 -24.20 8.18 -47.44
N ARG A 314 -24.91 8.41 -48.56
CA ARG A 314 -26.24 9.03 -48.51
C ARG A 314 -27.26 7.94 -48.18
N PRO A 315 -28.15 8.12 -47.18
CA PRO A 315 -29.33 7.27 -47.07
C PRO A 315 -30.39 7.76 -48.07
N GLU A 316 -30.74 6.90 -49.03
CA GLU A 316 -31.96 7.04 -49.81
C GLU A 316 -33.17 6.85 -48.89
N LYS A 317 -34.10 7.80 -48.96
CA LYS A 317 -35.44 7.71 -48.38
C LYS A 317 -36.27 6.73 -49.21
N LEU A 318 -36.88 5.74 -48.56
CA LEU A 318 -38.32 5.46 -48.57
C LEU A 318 -38.63 4.27 -47.65
#